data_AF-A0AAV8YJD2-F1
#
_entry.id   AF-A0AAV8YJD2-F1
#
_cell.length_a   1.000
_cell.length_b   1.000
_cell.length_c   1.000
_cell.angle_alpha   90.00
_cell.angle_beta   90.00
_cell.angle_gamma   90.00
#
_symmetry.space_group_name_H-M   'P 1'
#
loop_
_entity.id
_entity.type
_entity.pdbx_description
1 polymer ?
#
loop_
_entity_poly.entity_id
_entity_poly.type
_entity_poly.pdbx_seq_one_letter_code
_entity_poly.pdbx_strand_id
1 'polypeptide(L)'
;MSTYKSMLVIISLLFIIDLACSTEFVPVYMWSTSKASERVSALHRISQDSFKDDVLEHLKGDPFVIVFAEQTLSPEDFIQRDQSGGIVFPYLSKVKREAMVTYFPYVQHPIRALKHLDEEVVELSITALRENLEIPDSKILIVDLNDAKDDEHRVEMLKRHDADIKSIYEEICKKHKNVLALYTAHHTSWCEHKPNRS
;
A
#
# COMPACT_ATOMS: atom_id res chain seq x y z
N MET A 1 43.09 15.06 -23.66
CA MET A 1 41.74 15.68 -23.53
C MET A 1 40.59 14.76 -23.93
N SER A 2 40.76 13.78 -24.83
CA SER A 2 39.66 12.88 -25.25
C SER A 2 39.22 11.89 -24.16
N THR A 3 40.15 11.35 -23.38
CA THR A 3 39.90 10.33 -22.34
C THR A 3 39.09 10.86 -21.16
N TYR A 4 39.35 12.09 -20.71
CA TYR A 4 38.59 12.73 -19.62
C TYR A 4 37.12 12.99 -19.98
N LYS A 5 36.84 13.31 -21.26
CA LYS A 5 35.46 13.49 -21.74
C LYS A 5 34.69 12.17 -21.74
N SER A 6 35.31 11.09 -22.21
CA SER A 6 34.71 9.74 -22.16
C SER A 6 34.48 9.26 -20.72
N MET A 7 35.39 9.56 -19.79
CA MET A 7 35.24 9.18 -18.39
C MET A 7 34.10 9.96 -17.71
N LEU A 8 33.95 11.26 -18.00
CA LEU A 8 32.84 12.09 -17.50
C LEU A 8 31.47 11.61 -18.01
N VAL A 9 31.38 11.17 -19.28
CA VAL A 9 30.14 10.62 -19.83
C VAL A 9 29.78 9.30 -19.15
N ILE A 10 30.74 8.42 -18.90
CA ILE A 10 30.51 7.14 -18.19
C ILE A 10 30.06 7.39 -16.75
N ILE A 11 30.71 8.30 -16.04
CA ILE A 11 30.33 8.68 -14.67
C ILE A 11 28.92 9.28 -14.64
N SER A 12 28.59 10.17 -15.59
CA SER A 12 27.24 10.73 -15.73
C SER A 12 26.19 9.65 -16.02
N LEU A 13 26.52 8.64 -16.82
CA LEU A 13 25.60 7.53 -17.12
C LEU A 13 25.36 6.67 -15.87
N LEU A 14 26.41 6.40 -15.09
CA LEU A 14 26.30 5.64 -13.84
C LEU A 14 25.42 6.36 -12.81
N PHE A 15 25.56 7.68 -12.67
CA PHE A 15 24.68 8.47 -11.79
C PHE A 15 23.21 8.50 -12.23
N ILE A 16 22.93 8.44 -13.54
CA ILE A 16 21.55 8.37 -14.06
C ILE A 16 20.93 6.99 -13.78
N ILE A 17 21.73 5.91 -13.86
CA ILE A 17 21.28 4.55 -13.59
C ILE A 17 20.98 4.36 -12.09
N ASP A 18 21.82 4.90 -11.19
CA ASP A 18 21.58 4.83 -9.74
C ASP A 18 20.33 5.63 -9.31
N LEU A 19 20.04 6.76 -9.97
CA LEU A 19 18.84 7.56 -9.67
C LEU A 19 17.54 6.87 -10.12
N ALA A 20 17.61 5.99 -11.12
CA ALA A 20 16.45 5.28 -11.66
C ALA A 20 16.03 4.06 -10.82
N CYS A 21 16.84 3.64 -9.85
CA CYS A 21 16.63 2.43 -9.04
C CYS A 21 16.56 2.74 -7.54
N SER A 22 15.83 3.79 -7.14
CA SER A 22 15.39 3.88 -5.75
C SER A 22 14.44 2.72 -5.46
N THR A 23 14.95 1.66 -4.83
CA THR A 23 14.13 0.50 -4.43
C THR A 23 13.30 0.89 -3.21
N GLU A 24 12.05 1.26 -3.45
CA GLU A 24 11.09 1.61 -2.40
C GLU A 24 10.43 0.35 -1.85
N PHE A 25 10.48 0.18 -0.53
CA PHE A 25 9.84 -0.93 0.19
C PHE A 25 8.79 -0.39 1.16
N VAL A 26 7.55 -0.78 0.94
CA VAL A 26 6.40 -0.37 1.77
C VAL A 26 5.80 -1.58 2.47
N PRO A 27 5.12 -1.39 3.60
CA PRO A 27 4.38 -2.47 4.23
C PRO A 27 3.14 -2.83 3.41
N VAL A 28 2.76 -4.11 3.44
CA VAL A 28 1.48 -4.63 2.95
C VAL A 28 0.80 -5.37 4.08
N TYR A 29 -0.41 -4.95 4.41
CA TYR A 29 -1.28 -5.61 5.38
C TYR A 29 -2.45 -6.22 4.62
N MET A 30 -2.65 -7.53 4.70
CA MET A 30 -3.59 -8.28 3.87
C MET A 30 -4.54 -9.13 4.71
N TRP A 31 -5.83 -9.11 4.37
CA TRP A 31 -6.87 -9.90 5.02
C TRP A 31 -7.94 -10.31 4.01
N SER A 32 -8.72 -11.34 4.35
CA SER A 32 -9.78 -11.84 3.48
C SER A 32 -11.02 -12.27 4.26
N THR A 33 -12.18 -12.28 3.60
CA THR A 33 -13.40 -12.91 4.11
C THR A 33 -13.28 -14.44 4.14
N SER A 34 -12.43 -15.00 3.28
CA SER A 34 -12.09 -16.42 3.26
C SER A 34 -10.93 -16.69 4.22
N LYS A 35 -10.98 -17.81 4.98
CA LYS A 35 -9.85 -18.22 5.82
C LYS A 35 -8.67 -18.62 4.93
N ALA A 36 -7.80 -17.67 4.62
CA ALA A 36 -6.53 -17.95 3.94
C ALA A 36 -5.59 -18.70 4.88
N SER A 37 -4.78 -19.60 4.32
CA SER A 37 -3.75 -20.35 5.05
C SER A 37 -2.76 -19.41 5.75
N GLU A 38 -2.36 -19.74 6.97
CA GLU A 38 -1.40 -18.96 7.74
C GLU A 38 -0.02 -19.00 7.05
N ARG A 39 0.35 -17.95 6.32
CA ARG A 39 1.76 -17.68 6.02
C ARG A 39 2.30 -16.72 7.06
N VAL A 40 3.06 -17.26 8.00
CA VAL A 40 3.97 -16.49 8.84
C VAL A 40 5.04 -15.93 7.90
N SER A 41 4.88 -14.68 7.48
CA SER A 41 5.90 -14.05 6.64
C SER A 41 7.10 -13.68 7.49
N ALA A 42 8.26 -14.22 7.14
CA ALA A 42 9.53 -13.82 7.73
C ALA A 42 9.76 -12.31 7.48
N LEU A 43 10.45 -11.63 8.39
CA LEU A 43 10.82 -10.20 8.32
C LEU A 43 11.70 -9.80 7.09
N HIS A 44 11.76 -10.64 6.06
CA HIS A 44 12.53 -10.43 4.85
C HIS A 44 11.82 -9.47 3.88
N ARG A 45 12.65 -8.86 3.02
CA ARG A 45 12.18 -8.04 1.90
C ARG A 45 11.62 -8.94 0.80
N ILE A 46 10.46 -8.56 0.26
CA ILE A 46 9.78 -9.26 -0.82
C ILE A 46 9.91 -8.43 -2.09
N SER A 47 10.39 -9.05 -3.16
CA SER A 47 10.50 -8.42 -4.48
C SER A 47 9.11 -8.23 -5.10
N GLN A 48 9.00 -7.33 -6.07
CA GLN A 48 7.74 -7.09 -6.78
C GLN A 48 7.21 -8.38 -7.43
N ASP A 49 8.09 -9.19 -8.03
CA ASP A 49 7.70 -10.43 -8.71
C ASP A 49 7.29 -11.53 -7.71
N SER A 50 8.03 -11.68 -6.61
CA SER A 50 7.63 -12.64 -5.56
C SER A 50 6.29 -12.26 -4.94
N PHE A 51 6.05 -10.96 -4.73
CA PHE A 51 4.77 -10.49 -4.22
C PHE A 51 3.63 -10.71 -5.23
N LYS A 52 3.88 -10.48 -6.52
CA LYS A 52 2.93 -10.78 -7.60
C LYS A 52 2.54 -12.26 -7.60
N ASP A 53 3.51 -13.16 -7.48
CA ASP A 53 3.27 -14.61 -7.43
C ASP A 53 2.47 -15.01 -6.18
N ASP A 54 2.77 -14.41 -5.03
CA ASP A 54 2.02 -14.61 -3.79
C ASP A 54 0.56 -14.12 -3.90
N VAL A 55 0.33 -12.96 -4.52
CA VAL A 55 -1.02 -12.44 -4.77
C VAL A 55 -1.77 -13.35 -5.74
N LEU A 56 -1.14 -13.81 -6.82
CA LEU A 56 -1.74 -14.74 -7.79
C LEU A 56 -2.25 -16.02 -7.13
N GLU A 57 -1.58 -16.51 -6.08
CA GLU A 57 -2.07 -17.64 -5.30
C GLU A 57 -3.40 -17.35 -4.60
N HIS A 58 -3.56 -16.14 -4.04
CA HIS A 58 -4.81 -15.69 -3.42
C HIS A 58 -5.93 -15.47 -4.45
N LEU A 59 -5.59 -15.10 -5.69
CA LEU A 59 -6.56 -14.88 -6.76
C LEU A 59 -7.21 -16.18 -7.28
N LYS A 60 -6.63 -17.35 -7.02
CA LYS A 60 -7.23 -18.65 -7.41
C LYS A 60 -8.63 -18.89 -6.82
N GLY A 61 -8.95 -18.26 -5.69
CA GLY A 61 -10.28 -18.30 -5.08
C GLY A 61 -11.30 -17.36 -5.75
N ASP A 62 -10.92 -16.70 -6.84
CA ASP A 62 -11.70 -15.69 -7.55
C ASP A 62 -12.21 -14.53 -6.66
N PRO A 63 -11.42 -13.98 -5.70
CA PRO A 63 -11.87 -12.89 -4.84
C PRO A 63 -12.07 -11.58 -5.62
N PHE A 64 -12.97 -10.71 -5.14
CA PHE A 64 -12.87 -9.28 -5.45
C PHE A 64 -11.70 -8.70 -4.67
N VAL A 65 -10.80 -7.98 -5.33
CA VAL A 65 -9.62 -7.41 -4.66
C VAL A 65 -9.84 -5.93 -4.42
N ILE A 66 -9.70 -5.48 -3.18
CA ILE A 66 -9.61 -4.06 -2.86
C ILE A 66 -8.25 -3.73 -2.24
N VAL A 67 -7.65 -2.64 -2.70
CA VAL A 67 -6.38 -2.14 -2.22
C VAL A 67 -6.58 -0.72 -1.72
N PHE A 68 -6.27 -0.47 -0.46
CA PHE A 68 -6.25 0.86 0.12
C PHE A 68 -4.80 1.35 0.10
N ALA A 69 -4.54 2.38 -0.69
CA ALA A 69 -3.19 2.86 -0.98
C ALA A 69 -2.99 4.25 -0.36
N GLU A 70 -2.17 4.33 0.68
CA GLU A 70 -1.64 5.60 1.17
C GLU A 70 -0.63 6.19 0.17
N GLN A 71 -0.45 7.50 0.20
CA GLN A 71 0.68 8.11 -0.50
C GLN A 71 2.01 7.63 0.07
N THR A 72 2.12 7.59 1.40
CA THR A 72 3.27 7.05 2.11
C THR A 72 2.84 6.20 3.31
N LEU A 73 3.55 5.11 3.57
CA LEU A 73 3.32 4.28 4.76
C LEU A 73 4.61 3.59 5.20
N SER A 74 4.81 3.45 6.51
CA SER A 74 5.91 2.64 7.06
C SER A 74 5.45 1.66 8.13
N PRO A 75 6.29 0.66 8.47
CA PRO A 75 6.03 -0.21 9.61
C PRO A 75 5.83 0.54 10.93
N GLU A 76 6.49 1.69 11.11
CA GLU A 76 6.37 2.52 12.32
C GLU A 76 4.98 3.13 12.48
N ASP A 77 4.26 3.42 11.39
CA ASP A 77 2.89 3.92 11.46
C ASP A 77 1.97 2.95 12.23
N PHE A 78 2.16 1.64 12.08
CA PHE A 78 1.33 0.62 12.73
C PHE A 78 1.52 0.51 14.26
N ILE A 79 2.61 1.05 14.79
CA ILE A 79 2.90 1.03 16.24
C ILE A 79 2.67 2.39 16.91
N GLN A 80 2.34 3.43 16.14
CA GLN A 80 2.04 4.75 16.67
C GLN A 80 0.80 4.74 17.56
N ARG A 81 0.77 5.73 18.47
CA ARG A 81 -0.37 6.02 19.32
C ARG A 81 -0.77 7.47 19.17
N ASP A 82 -2.05 7.75 19.35
CA ASP A 82 -2.54 9.11 19.42
C ASP A 82 -2.17 9.78 20.75
N GLN A 83 -2.47 11.08 20.87
CA GLN A 83 -2.17 11.88 22.06
C GLN A 83 -2.85 11.36 23.33
N SER A 84 -3.94 10.60 23.20
CA SER A 84 -4.66 9.97 24.31
C SER A 84 -4.12 8.57 24.66
N GLY A 85 -3.09 8.09 23.93
CA GLY A 85 -2.56 6.74 24.05
C GLY A 85 -3.36 5.68 23.27
N GLY A 86 -4.36 6.10 22.49
CA GLY A 86 -5.17 5.25 21.62
C GLY A 86 -4.35 4.71 20.44
N ILE A 87 -4.77 3.57 19.90
CA ILE A 87 -4.18 2.99 18.69
C ILE A 87 -4.65 3.77 17.45
N VAL A 88 -3.73 3.98 16.50
CA VAL A 88 -4.02 4.72 15.26
C VAL A 88 -4.95 3.94 14.33
N PHE A 89 -4.80 2.61 14.28
CA PHE A 89 -5.57 1.73 13.42
C PHE A 89 -6.51 0.80 14.23
N PRO A 90 -7.59 1.32 14.85
CA PRO A 90 -8.51 0.50 15.63
C PRO A 90 -9.21 -0.60 14.82
N TYR A 91 -9.61 -0.32 13.57
CA TYR A 91 -10.24 -1.30 12.69
C TYR A 91 -9.25 -2.40 12.28
N LEU A 92 -8.08 -2.05 11.72
CA LEU A 92 -7.11 -3.09 11.35
C LEU A 92 -6.65 -3.91 12.57
N SER A 93 -6.55 -3.28 13.74
CA SER A 93 -6.28 -3.99 15.00
C SER A 93 -7.39 -4.98 15.38
N LYS A 94 -8.65 -4.65 15.07
CA LYS A 94 -9.80 -5.56 15.24
C LYS A 94 -9.73 -6.71 14.24
N VAL A 95 -9.48 -6.42 12.95
CA VAL A 95 -9.31 -7.42 11.90
C VAL A 95 -8.21 -8.42 12.28
N LYS A 96 -7.07 -7.96 12.80
CA LYS A 96 -5.99 -8.83 13.31
C LYS A 96 -6.44 -9.88 14.33
N ARG A 97 -7.44 -9.53 15.16
CA ARG A 97 -7.94 -10.42 16.23
C ARG A 97 -9.02 -11.37 15.73
N GLU A 98 -9.75 -10.99 14.70
CA GLU A 98 -10.97 -11.68 14.25
C GLU A 98 -10.78 -12.50 12.97
N ALA A 99 -9.79 -12.14 12.14
CA ALA A 99 -9.50 -12.76 10.86
C ALA A 99 -8.04 -13.20 10.76
N MET A 100 -7.76 -14.08 9.81
CA MET A 100 -6.39 -14.41 9.43
C MET A 100 -5.84 -13.26 8.60
N VAL A 101 -4.73 -12.69 9.08
CA VAL A 101 -4.06 -11.54 8.48
C VAL A 101 -2.64 -11.94 8.11
N THR A 102 -2.22 -11.55 6.93
CA THR A 102 -0.82 -11.61 6.50
C THR A 102 -0.24 -10.21 6.51
N TYR A 103 0.91 -10.04 7.15
CA TYR A 103 1.64 -8.78 7.18
C TYR A 103 3.02 -8.96 6.58
N PHE A 104 3.32 -8.14 5.58
CA PHE A 104 4.61 -8.06 4.91
C PHE A 104 5.21 -6.69 5.20
N PRO A 105 6.25 -6.58 6.04
CA PRO A 105 6.77 -5.27 6.44
C PRO A 105 7.50 -4.54 5.32
N TYR A 106 8.04 -5.26 4.32
CA TYR A 106 8.88 -4.69 3.27
C TYR A 106 8.60 -5.34 1.91
N VAL A 107 7.68 -4.77 1.14
CA VAL A 107 7.32 -5.20 -0.22
C VAL A 107 7.75 -4.14 -1.23
N GLN A 108 8.42 -4.58 -2.28
CA GLN A 108 8.85 -3.70 -3.37
C GLN A 108 7.67 -3.41 -4.33
N HIS A 109 7.30 -2.14 -4.46
CA HIS A 109 6.26 -1.64 -5.38
C HIS A 109 4.98 -2.51 -5.48
N PRO A 110 4.26 -2.79 -4.37
CA PRO A 110 3.11 -3.69 -4.38
C PRO A 110 1.99 -3.22 -5.32
N ILE A 111 1.72 -1.91 -5.39
CA ILE A 111 0.72 -1.34 -6.33
C ILE A 111 1.10 -1.64 -7.79
N ARG A 112 2.39 -1.53 -8.13
CA ARG A 112 2.88 -1.83 -9.48
C ARG A 112 2.78 -3.33 -9.78
N ALA A 113 3.03 -4.19 -8.80
CA ALA A 113 2.85 -5.63 -8.95
C ALA A 113 1.40 -5.96 -9.35
N LEU A 114 0.42 -5.33 -8.69
CA LEU A 114 -1.01 -5.52 -8.96
C LEU A 114 -1.42 -5.01 -10.34
N LYS A 115 -0.92 -3.83 -10.75
CA LYS A 115 -1.16 -3.26 -12.09
C LYS A 115 -0.55 -4.08 -13.23
N HIS A 116 0.41 -4.95 -12.94
CA HIS A 116 1.02 -5.86 -13.92
C HIS A 116 0.35 -7.25 -13.94
N LEU A 117 -0.71 -7.47 -13.17
CA LEU A 117 -1.54 -8.66 -13.30
C LEU A 117 -2.37 -8.58 -14.58
N ASP A 118 -2.71 -9.73 -15.15
CA ASP A 118 -3.59 -9.83 -16.32
C ASP A 118 -5.07 -9.75 -15.90
N GLU A 119 -5.40 -8.72 -15.11
CA GLU A 119 -6.71 -8.50 -14.50
C GLU A 119 -7.12 -7.04 -14.70
N GLU A 120 -8.43 -6.78 -14.75
CA GLU A 120 -8.92 -5.40 -14.83
C GLU A 120 -8.68 -4.67 -13.50
N VAL A 121 -7.88 -3.60 -13.56
CA VAL A 121 -7.56 -2.74 -12.42
C VAL A 121 -8.17 -1.35 -12.62
N VAL A 122 -9.01 -0.93 -11.68
CA VAL A 122 -9.54 0.43 -11.60
C VAL A 122 -8.98 1.12 -10.37
N GLU A 123 -8.62 2.39 -10.51
CA GLU A 123 -8.10 3.21 -9.41
C GLU A 123 -9.01 4.44 -9.21
N LEU A 124 -9.49 4.63 -7.99
CA LEU A 124 -10.38 5.73 -7.60
C LEU A 124 -9.81 6.47 -6.40
N SER A 125 -9.99 7.78 -6.36
CA SER A 125 -9.68 8.55 -5.15
C SER A 125 -10.67 8.26 -4.03
N ILE A 126 -10.22 8.36 -2.78
CA ILE A 126 -11.08 8.25 -1.61
C ILE A 126 -12.21 9.28 -1.62
N THR A 127 -11.94 10.49 -2.12
CA THR A 127 -12.94 11.56 -2.23
C THR A 127 -14.09 11.16 -3.14
N ALA A 128 -13.80 10.57 -4.31
CA ALA A 128 -14.84 10.10 -5.23
C ALA A 128 -15.74 9.03 -4.58
N LEU A 129 -15.15 8.07 -3.85
CA LEU A 129 -15.91 7.01 -3.18
C LEU A 129 -16.75 7.52 -2.00
N ARG A 130 -16.33 8.58 -1.32
CA ARG A 130 -17.12 9.21 -0.26
C ARG A 130 -18.29 10.02 -0.81
N GLU A 131 -18.12 10.66 -1.96
CA GLU A 131 -19.20 11.41 -2.63
C GLU A 131 -20.26 10.48 -3.20
N ASN A 132 -19.83 9.39 -3.86
CA ASN A 132 -20.72 8.38 -4.40
C ASN A 132 -20.02 7.00 -4.35
N LEU A 133 -20.56 6.10 -3.52
CA LEU A 133 -19.99 4.76 -3.36
C LEU A 133 -20.43 3.82 -4.49
N GLU A 134 -19.98 4.14 -5.70
CA GLU A 134 -20.09 3.28 -6.87
C GLU A 134 -18.85 2.40 -6.97
N ILE A 135 -19.01 1.14 -6.57
CA ILE A 135 -17.97 0.12 -6.71
C ILE A 135 -17.99 -0.35 -8.18
N PRO A 136 -16.90 -0.19 -8.94
CA PRO A 136 -16.82 -0.64 -10.32
C PRO A 136 -16.88 -2.17 -10.42
N ASP A 137 -17.34 -2.68 -11.56
CA ASP A 137 -17.41 -4.12 -11.86
C ASP A 137 -16.03 -4.75 -12.18
N SER A 138 -14.93 -4.03 -11.95
CA SER A 138 -13.55 -4.50 -12.15
C SER A 138 -13.14 -5.57 -11.14
N LYS A 139 -12.15 -6.40 -11.49
CA LYS A 139 -11.63 -7.43 -10.58
C LYS A 139 -10.85 -6.84 -9.40
N ILE A 140 -10.08 -5.79 -9.66
CA ILE A 140 -9.21 -5.13 -8.69
C ILE A 140 -9.57 -3.65 -8.62
N LEU A 141 -9.94 -3.19 -7.42
CA LEU A 141 -10.14 -1.78 -7.10
C LEU A 141 -9.01 -1.27 -6.23
N ILE A 142 -8.31 -0.23 -6.67
CA ILE A 142 -7.34 0.53 -5.88
C ILE A 142 -8.03 1.83 -5.42
N VAL A 143 -8.03 2.06 -4.11
CA VAL A 143 -8.51 3.27 -3.47
C VAL A 143 -7.31 4.10 -3.06
N ASP A 144 -7.09 5.21 -3.76
CA ASP A 144 -6.04 6.17 -3.44
C ASP A 144 -6.47 7.07 -2.28
N LEU A 145 -5.79 6.93 -1.15
CA LEU A 145 -6.01 7.67 0.11
C LEU A 145 -5.21 8.98 0.12
N ASN A 146 -5.23 9.71 -1.00
CA ASN A 146 -4.55 11.00 -1.17
C ASN A 146 -5.50 12.18 -0.95
N ASP A 147 -5.90 12.39 0.30
CA ASP A 147 -6.77 13.51 0.68
C ASP A 147 -6.30 14.22 1.97
N ALA A 148 -4.99 14.13 2.25
CA ALA A 148 -4.35 14.82 3.36
C ALA A 148 -4.70 16.31 3.31
N LYS A 149 -5.16 16.86 4.43
CA LYS A 149 -5.40 18.31 4.54
C LYS A 149 -4.11 19.02 4.97
N ASP A 150 -3.93 20.26 4.53
CA ASP A 150 -2.71 21.04 4.79
C ASP A 150 -2.36 21.19 6.28
N ASP A 151 -3.35 21.13 7.17
CA ASP A 151 -3.24 21.31 8.61
C ASP A 151 -3.48 20.02 9.42
N GLU A 152 -3.67 18.87 8.77
CA GLU A 152 -4.00 17.61 9.44
C GLU A 152 -2.73 16.87 9.88
N HIS A 153 -2.71 16.46 11.14
CA HIS A 153 -1.62 15.64 11.65
C HIS A 153 -1.67 14.22 11.07
N ARG A 154 -0.50 13.66 10.73
CA ARG A 154 -0.35 12.30 10.18
C ARG A 154 -1.15 11.23 10.93
N VAL A 155 -1.11 11.27 12.26
CA VAL A 155 -1.85 10.34 13.15
C VAL A 155 -3.36 10.45 12.97
N GLU A 156 -3.88 11.68 12.83
CA GLU A 156 -5.31 11.94 12.66
C GLU A 156 -5.77 11.50 11.28
N MET A 157 -4.98 11.83 10.25
CA MET A 157 -5.22 11.39 8.88
C MET A 157 -5.29 9.86 8.76
N LEU A 158 -4.30 9.15 9.32
CA LEU A 158 -4.28 7.69 9.33
C LEU A 158 -5.48 7.08 10.06
N LYS A 159 -5.89 7.68 11.18
CA LYS A 159 -7.05 7.22 11.95
C LYS A 159 -8.36 7.44 11.20
N ARG A 160 -8.46 8.54 10.45
CA ARG A 160 -9.57 8.80 9.53
C ARG A 160 -9.59 7.76 8.42
N HIS A 161 -8.46 7.48 7.78
CA HIS A 161 -8.36 6.45 6.74
C HIS A 161 -8.72 5.06 7.25
N ASP A 162 -8.31 4.67 8.47
CA ASP A 162 -8.73 3.41 9.08
C ASP A 162 -10.27 3.29 9.20
N ALA A 163 -10.96 4.41 9.49
CA ALA A 163 -12.42 4.46 9.50
C ALA A 163 -13.03 4.37 8.09
N ASP A 164 -12.43 5.00 7.08
CA ASP A 164 -12.87 4.88 5.69
C ASP A 164 -12.67 3.46 5.16
N ILE A 165 -11.51 2.86 5.43
CA ILE A 165 -11.17 1.47 5.08
C ILE A 165 -12.25 0.55 5.62
N LYS A 166 -12.62 0.71 6.91
CA LYS A 166 -13.70 -0.04 7.53
C LYS A 166 -15.01 0.11 6.76
N SER A 167 -15.43 1.35 6.51
CA SER A 167 -16.72 1.65 5.85
C SER A 167 -16.77 1.04 4.45
N ILE A 168 -15.76 1.29 3.63
CA ILE A 168 -15.69 0.83 2.24
C ILE A 168 -15.62 -0.70 2.17
N TYR A 169 -14.78 -1.32 3.02
CA TYR A 169 -14.66 -2.78 3.07
C TYR A 169 -15.97 -3.44 3.49
N GLU A 170 -16.67 -2.91 4.50
CA GLU A 170 -17.96 -3.42 4.94
C GLU A 170 -19.01 -3.37 3.83
N GLU A 171 -19.06 -2.31 3.02
CA GLU A 171 -19.98 -2.20 1.88
C GLU A 171 -19.64 -3.17 0.74
N ILE A 172 -18.35 -3.35 0.44
CA ILE A 172 -17.91 -4.32 -0.57
C ILE A 172 -18.26 -5.74 -0.15
N CYS A 173 -18.09 -6.09 1.13
CA CYS A 173 -18.46 -7.40 1.66
C CYS A 173 -19.96 -7.69 1.58
N LYS A 174 -20.83 -6.67 1.48
CA LYS A 174 -22.27 -6.89 1.22
C LYS A 174 -22.55 -7.32 -0.22
N LYS A 175 -21.73 -6.87 -1.17
CA LYS A 175 -21.88 -7.17 -2.61
C LYS A 175 -21.10 -8.42 -3.03
N HIS A 176 -19.96 -8.68 -2.39
CA HIS A 176 -19.05 -9.77 -2.76
C HIS A 176 -18.85 -10.74 -1.59
N LYS A 177 -19.01 -12.04 -1.85
CA LYS A 177 -18.85 -13.10 -0.83
C LYS A 177 -17.38 -13.41 -0.52
N ASN A 178 -16.50 -13.27 -1.51
CA ASN A 178 -15.07 -13.48 -1.37
C ASN A 178 -14.34 -12.19 -1.67
N VAL A 179 -13.73 -11.57 -0.65
CA VAL A 179 -12.99 -10.32 -0.78
C VAL A 179 -11.58 -10.53 -0.25
N LEU A 180 -10.60 -10.06 -1.01
CA LEU A 180 -9.21 -9.92 -0.57
C LEU A 180 -8.93 -8.42 -0.43
N ALA A 181 -8.57 -8.00 0.77
CA ALA A 181 -8.24 -6.61 1.05
C ALA A 181 -6.77 -6.44 1.38
N LEU A 182 -6.18 -5.38 0.84
CA LEU A 182 -4.80 -4.98 1.06
C LEU A 182 -4.77 -3.53 1.54
N TYR A 183 -3.90 -3.22 2.49
CA TYR A 183 -3.55 -1.87 2.90
C TYR A 183 -2.04 -1.67 2.73
N THR A 184 -1.66 -0.67 1.95
CA THR A 184 -0.26 -0.44 1.54
C THR A 184 -0.05 1.03 1.12
N ALA A 185 1.06 1.34 0.46
CA ALA A 185 1.34 2.67 -0.06
C ALA A 185 1.97 2.68 -1.46
N HIS A 186 1.92 3.85 -2.10
CA HIS A 186 2.69 4.14 -3.31
C HIS A 186 4.18 4.28 -3.00
N HIS A 187 4.53 4.96 -1.89
CA HIS A 187 5.90 5.31 -1.53
C HIS A 187 6.24 5.01 -0.06
N THR A 188 7.53 4.94 0.25
CA THR A 188 8.00 4.85 1.65
C THR A 188 7.92 6.21 2.34
N SER A 189 7.65 6.26 3.64
CA SER A 189 7.49 7.54 4.39
C SER A 189 8.82 8.23 4.79
N TRP A 190 9.91 8.07 4.04
CA TRP A 190 11.17 8.71 4.41
C TRP A 190 11.06 10.24 4.37
N CYS A 191 11.41 10.87 5.50
CA CYS A 191 11.47 12.31 5.67
C CYS A 191 12.40 12.93 4.61
N GLU A 192 11.87 13.67 3.64
CA GLU A 192 12.65 14.69 2.97
C GLU A 192 13.00 15.77 4.01
N HIS A 193 14.09 15.58 4.74
CA HIS A 193 14.81 16.71 5.32
C HIS A 193 15.42 17.46 4.13
N LYS A 194 14.66 18.37 3.51
CA LYS A 194 15.23 19.39 2.64
C LYS A 194 16.00 20.36 3.54
N PRO A 195 17.35 20.39 3.51
CA PRO A 195 18.05 21.49 4.15
C PRO A 195 17.68 22.75 3.38
N ASN A 196 17.01 23.68 4.07
CA ASN A 196 16.79 25.04 3.59
C ASN A 196 18.16 25.64 3.29
N ARG A 197 18.54 25.71 2.01
CA ARG A 197 19.65 26.54 1.58
C ARG A 197 19.11 27.95 1.43
N SER A 198 19.49 28.79 2.39
CA SER A 198 19.41 30.25 2.33
C SER A 198 20.37 30.80 1.28
#